data_AF-A0A8S3T259-F1
#
_entry.id   AF-A0A8S3T259-F1
#
_cell.length_a   1.000
_cell.length_b   1.000
_cell.length_c   1.000
_cell.angle_alpha   90.00
_cell.angle_beta   90.00
_cell.angle_gamma   90.00
#
_symmetry.space_group_name_H-M   'P 1'
#
loop_
_entity.id
_entity.type
_entity.pdbx_description
1 polymer ?
#
loop_
_entity_poly.entity_id
_entity_poly.type
_entity_poly.pdbx_seq_one_letter_code
_entity_poly.pdbx_strand_id
1 'polypeptide(L)'
;MNNILAKLYTGLDTLTVIYSCQEKYINIANQAPISRDSKRVPTKIKLLTGTYILQPLRYKIYKEGTEDHCIACECKEETLEHLLIECEAWNYLRDPILQTIKNLLTTNGNVRVEDLTCEMTIQVLMDITKIQKIYRITSDLISQIEFQSRRLVFLIHNARYQLVMKDQAKKKAA
;
A
#
# COMPACT_ATOMS: atom_id res chain seq x y z
N MET A 1 -9.80 10.25 8.49
CA MET A 1 -9.25 8.93 8.09
C MET A 1 -9.81 7.86 9.02
N ASN A 2 -10.96 7.26 8.71
CA ASN A 2 -11.61 6.33 9.62
C ASN A 2 -11.71 4.92 9.02
N ASN A 3 -11.19 3.97 9.79
CA ASN A 3 -11.70 2.60 9.97
C ASN A 3 -11.21 1.44 9.08
N ILE A 4 -10.88 1.56 7.79
CA ILE A 4 -10.64 0.33 6.98
C ILE A 4 -9.38 -0.44 7.40
N LEU A 5 -8.25 0.25 7.62
CA LEU A 5 -7.00 -0.40 8.07
C LEU A 5 -7.04 -0.87 9.52
N ALA A 6 -7.62 -0.06 10.43
CA ALA A 6 -7.83 -0.45 11.82
C ALA A 6 -8.75 -1.68 11.93
N LYS A 7 -9.80 -1.76 11.10
CA LYS A 7 -10.66 -2.96 10.96
C LYS A 7 -9.91 -4.16 10.38
N LEU A 8 -9.05 -3.96 9.39
CA LEU A 8 -8.29 -5.03 8.74
C LEU A 8 -7.22 -5.63 9.67
N TYR A 9 -6.56 -4.78 10.45
CA TYR A 9 -5.48 -5.16 11.35
C TYR A 9 -5.60 -4.38 12.66
N THR A 10 -6.07 -5.06 13.71
CA THR A 10 -6.17 -4.51 15.07
C THR A 10 -4.80 -4.06 15.63
N GLY A 11 -3.69 -4.54 15.06
CA GLY A 11 -2.33 -4.09 15.40
C GLY A 11 -1.87 -2.81 14.66
N LEU A 12 -2.70 -2.20 13.82
CA LEU A 12 -2.40 -0.94 13.14
C LEU A 12 -2.84 0.30 13.92
N ASP A 13 -3.60 0.18 15.02
CA ASP A 13 -3.94 1.32 15.87
C ASP A 13 -2.70 2.02 16.45
N THR A 14 -1.62 1.26 16.68
CA THR A 14 -0.30 1.80 17.03
C THR A 14 0.46 2.37 15.84
N LEU A 15 0.15 1.95 14.61
CA LEU A 15 0.61 2.66 13.42
C LEU A 15 -0.19 3.94 13.21
N THR A 16 -1.43 4.05 13.64
CA THR A 16 -2.17 5.33 13.67
C THR A 16 -1.43 6.35 14.54
N VAL A 17 -0.72 5.92 15.59
CA VAL A 17 0.20 6.78 16.36
C VAL A 17 1.46 7.16 15.58
N ILE A 18 1.94 6.28 14.69
CA ILE A 18 3.07 6.54 13.79
C ILE A 18 2.66 7.47 12.62
N TYR A 19 1.44 7.33 12.11
CA TYR A 19 0.81 8.23 11.13
C TYR A 19 0.33 9.54 11.77
N SER A 20 -0.04 9.55 13.06
CA SER A 20 -0.34 10.76 13.83
C SER A 20 0.90 11.38 14.47
N CYS A 21 2.09 10.80 14.28
CA CYS A 21 3.36 11.42 14.66
C CYS A 21 3.83 12.38 13.58
N GLN A 22 3.00 13.39 13.29
CA GLN A 22 3.41 14.59 12.55
C GLN A 22 4.47 15.41 13.32
N GLU A 23 4.86 15.03 14.54
CA GLU A 23 5.81 15.81 15.36
C GLU A 23 7.04 15.05 15.90
N LYS A 24 7.22 13.75 15.61
CA LYS A 24 8.31 12.95 16.23
C LYS A 24 9.13 12.07 15.29
N TYR A 25 9.35 12.52 14.06
CA TYR A 25 10.35 11.90 13.17
C TYR A 25 11.74 12.54 13.23
N ILE A 26 12.02 13.27 14.29
CA ILE A 26 13.39 13.46 14.77
C ILE A 26 13.82 12.09 15.32
N ASN A 27 14.79 11.44 14.67
CA ASN A 27 15.53 10.25 15.12
C ASN A 27 15.08 8.82 14.72
N ILE A 28 14.67 8.55 13.47
CA ILE A 28 14.81 7.17 12.96
C ILE A 28 16.31 6.76 12.86
N ALA A 29 17.21 7.74 12.74
CA ALA A 29 18.65 7.49 12.70
C ALA A 29 19.31 7.33 14.07
N ASN A 30 18.69 7.75 15.18
CA ASN A 30 19.39 7.78 16.47
C ASN A 30 18.64 7.38 17.74
N GLN A 31 17.30 7.25 17.80
CA GLN A 31 16.62 6.94 19.07
C GLN A 31 15.26 6.25 18.89
N ALA A 32 15.26 4.92 18.92
CA ALA A 32 14.30 4.03 19.60
C ALA A 32 14.46 2.62 19.02
N PRO A 33 14.42 1.55 19.83
CA PRO A 33 14.38 0.20 19.30
C PRO A 33 13.14 0.12 18.39
N ILE A 34 13.35 -0.28 17.12
CA ILE A 34 12.29 -0.67 16.20
C ILE A 34 11.29 -1.50 17.01
N SER A 35 10.14 -0.90 17.35
CA SER A 35 9.25 -1.49 18.34
C SER A 35 8.87 -2.89 17.84
N ARG A 36 8.70 -3.84 18.77
CA ARG A 36 8.33 -5.23 18.45
C ARG A 36 7.08 -5.32 17.56
N ASP A 37 6.27 -4.25 17.50
CA ASP A 37 5.04 -4.15 16.73
C ASP A 37 5.23 -3.81 15.24
N SER A 38 6.30 -3.12 14.84
CA SER A 38 6.60 -2.92 13.40
C SER A 38 6.82 -4.25 12.65
N LYS A 39 7.28 -5.31 13.35
CA LYS A 39 7.41 -6.66 12.80
C LYS A 39 6.06 -7.31 12.47
N ARG A 40 4.99 -6.89 13.14
CA ARG A 40 3.62 -7.42 12.96
C ARG A 40 2.89 -6.81 11.76
N VAL A 41 3.39 -5.68 11.25
CA VAL A 41 2.82 -5.02 10.09
C VAL A 41 3.11 -5.85 8.83
N PRO A 42 2.09 -6.23 8.03
CA PRO A 42 2.26 -6.98 6.80
C PRO A 42 3.26 -6.32 5.85
N THR A 43 4.10 -7.12 5.20
CA THR A 43 5.10 -6.65 4.23
C THR A 43 4.48 -5.83 3.11
N LYS A 44 3.28 -6.21 2.64
CA LYS A 44 2.55 -5.45 1.60
C LYS A 44 2.30 -4.00 2.02
N ILE A 45 1.88 -3.77 3.28
CA ILE A 45 1.67 -2.43 3.81
C ILE A 45 2.99 -1.65 3.84
N LYS A 46 4.05 -2.23 4.39
CA LYS A 46 5.38 -1.56 4.49
C LYS A 46 5.92 -1.10 3.13
N LEU A 47 5.70 -1.90 2.08
CA LEU A 47 6.14 -1.58 0.73
C LEU A 47 5.32 -0.44 0.12
N LEU A 48 3.99 -0.44 0.31
CA LEU A 48 3.11 0.60 -0.19
C LEU A 48 3.27 1.92 0.58
N THR A 49 3.44 1.87 1.89
CA THR A 49 3.62 3.06 2.73
C THR A 49 5.04 3.61 2.65
N GLY A 50 5.97 2.84 2.06
CA GLY A 50 7.33 3.29 1.81
C GLY A 50 8.22 3.30 3.05
N THR A 51 7.73 2.82 4.20
CA THR A 51 8.42 2.81 5.51
C THR A 51 9.74 2.04 5.52
N TYR A 52 9.99 1.23 4.48
CA TYR A 52 11.24 0.48 4.33
C TYR A 52 12.34 1.24 3.57
N ILE A 53 12.04 1.78 2.38
CA ILE A 53 13.06 2.31 1.45
C ILE A 53 12.67 3.67 0.90
N LEU A 54 11.41 3.84 0.49
CA LEU A 54 10.96 5.04 -0.21
C LEU A 54 10.91 6.28 0.70
N GLN A 55 10.40 6.15 1.93
CA GLN A 55 10.33 7.28 2.87
C GLN A 55 11.73 7.77 3.29
N PRO A 56 12.67 6.90 3.72
CA PRO A 56 14.05 7.31 4.00
C PRO A 56 14.75 7.94 2.80
N LEU A 57 14.52 7.40 1.60
CA LEU A 57 15.11 7.89 0.38
C LEU A 57 14.56 9.27 -0.01
N ARG A 58 13.25 9.45 0.02
CA ARG A 58 12.60 10.75 -0.21
C ARG A 58 13.14 11.77 0.78
N TYR A 59 13.19 11.45 2.07
CA TYR A 59 13.77 12.34 3.08
C TYR A 59 15.20 12.79 2.73
N LYS A 60 16.07 11.85 2.32
CA LYS A 60 17.45 12.16 1.92
C LYS A 60 17.52 13.12 0.72
N ILE A 61 16.56 13.05 -0.20
CA ILE A 61 16.55 13.84 -1.43
C ILE A 61 15.92 15.22 -1.20
N TYR A 62 14.78 15.27 -0.50
CA TYR A 62 13.94 16.47 -0.40
C TYR A 62 14.26 17.33 0.83
N LYS A 63 14.91 16.78 1.87
CA LYS A 63 15.32 17.46 3.12
C LYS A 63 14.22 18.16 3.94
N GLU A 64 13.02 18.34 3.40
CA GLU A 64 11.82 18.84 4.06
C GLU A 64 10.87 17.68 4.39
N GLY A 65 10.12 17.84 5.48
CA GLY A 65 9.23 16.83 6.06
C GLY A 65 8.48 16.10 4.96
N THR A 66 8.73 14.79 4.87
CA THR A 66 8.38 13.91 3.74
C THR A 66 6.95 14.15 3.32
N GLU A 67 6.76 15.03 2.35
CA GLU A 67 5.43 15.47 1.99
C GLU A 67 4.61 14.25 1.63
N ASP A 68 3.47 14.13 2.31
CA ASP A 68 2.50 13.06 2.17
C ASP A 68 1.93 13.01 0.74
N HIS A 69 2.47 13.73 -0.25
CA HIS A 69 1.97 13.77 -1.60
C HIS A 69 2.38 12.57 -2.46
N CYS A 70 1.56 12.28 -3.46
CA CYS A 70 1.83 11.26 -4.48
C CYS A 70 2.79 11.81 -5.54
N ILE A 71 3.98 11.19 -5.70
CA ILE A 71 4.98 11.67 -6.68
C ILE A 71 4.54 11.57 -8.15
N ALA A 72 3.48 10.80 -8.44
CA ALA A 72 3.01 10.59 -9.80
C ALA A 72 1.93 11.58 -10.24
N CYS A 73 1.09 12.06 -9.31
CA CYS A 73 -0.03 12.96 -9.61
C CYS A 73 -0.10 14.20 -8.73
N GLU A 74 0.87 14.37 -7.81
CA GLU A 74 0.99 15.50 -6.89
C GLU A 74 -0.20 15.68 -5.93
N CYS A 75 -1.07 14.68 -5.82
CA CYS A 75 -2.14 14.66 -4.81
C CYS A 75 -1.54 14.88 -3.41
N LYS A 76 -2.13 15.78 -2.63
CA LYS A 76 -1.61 16.25 -1.33
C LYS A 76 -1.39 15.14 -0.30
N GLU A 77 -2.20 14.09 -0.33
CA GLU A 77 -2.11 12.92 0.56
C GLU A 77 -2.17 11.61 -0.25
N GLU A 78 -1.10 10.83 -0.19
CA GLU A 78 -0.90 9.53 -0.83
C GLU A 78 -1.29 8.44 0.15
N THR A 79 -2.60 8.25 0.30
CA THR A 79 -3.17 7.15 1.09
C THR A 79 -3.07 5.80 0.34
N LEU A 80 -3.36 4.69 1.03
CA LEU A 80 -3.48 3.39 0.35
C LEU A 80 -4.65 3.36 -0.63
N GLU A 81 -5.77 3.99 -0.29
CA GLU A 81 -6.94 4.15 -1.17
C GLU A 81 -6.53 4.92 -2.43
N HIS A 82 -5.81 6.02 -2.25
CA HIS A 82 -5.26 6.79 -3.35
C HIS A 82 -4.35 5.91 -4.24
N LEU A 83 -3.39 5.22 -3.64
CA LEU A 83 -2.40 4.44 -4.35
C LEU A 83 -2.98 3.21 -5.06
N LEU A 84 -3.92 2.51 -4.43
CA LEU A 84 -4.47 1.24 -4.92
C LEU A 84 -5.75 1.38 -5.73
N ILE A 85 -6.48 2.49 -5.62
CA ILE A 85 -7.81 2.65 -6.23
C ILE A 85 -7.96 3.97 -6.99
N GLU A 86 -7.57 5.12 -6.42
CA GLU A 86 -8.01 6.42 -6.97
C GLU A 86 -7.04 7.04 -7.97
N CYS A 87 -5.73 6.95 -7.72
CA CYS A 87 -4.72 7.64 -8.51
C CYS A 87 -4.57 7.08 -9.94
N GLU A 88 -5.10 7.80 -10.92
CA GLU A 88 -5.12 7.40 -12.33
C GLU A 88 -3.73 7.17 -12.91
N ALA A 89 -2.70 7.87 -12.40
CA ALA A 89 -1.32 7.68 -12.82
C ALA A 89 -0.82 6.25 -12.60
N TRP A 90 -1.47 5.46 -11.74
CA TRP A 90 -1.13 4.05 -11.50
C TRP A 90 -2.02 3.05 -12.24
N ASN A 91 -3.05 3.49 -12.97
CA ASN A 91 -4.00 2.59 -13.67
C ASN A 91 -3.31 1.60 -14.61
N TYR A 92 -2.27 2.04 -15.32
CA TYR A 92 -1.50 1.17 -16.21
C TYR A 92 -0.86 -0.04 -15.51
N LEU A 93 -0.60 0.05 -14.19
CA LEU A 93 -0.12 -1.07 -13.37
C LEU A 93 -1.27 -1.82 -12.69
N ARG A 94 -2.29 -1.08 -12.24
CA ARG A 94 -3.40 -1.61 -11.44
C ARG A 94 -4.38 -2.43 -12.28
N ASP A 95 -4.85 -1.86 -13.39
CA ASP A 95 -6.00 -2.40 -14.12
C ASP A 95 -5.79 -3.84 -14.59
N PRO A 96 -4.63 -4.23 -15.18
CA PRO A 96 -4.43 -5.61 -15.61
C PRO A 96 -4.51 -6.61 -14.44
N ILE A 97 -4.02 -6.20 -13.27
CA ILE A 97 -4.01 -7.06 -12.08
C ILE A 97 -5.39 -7.10 -11.42
N LEU A 98 -6.05 -5.95 -11.29
CA LEU A 98 -7.41 -5.87 -10.75
C LEU A 98 -8.41 -6.66 -11.60
N GLN A 99 -8.29 -6.60 -12.93
CA GLN A 99 -9.11 -7.44 -13.82
C GLN A 99 -8.82 -8.93 -13.63
N THR A 100 -7.56 -9.31 -13.47
CA THR A 100 -7.19 -10.71 -13.18
C THR A 100 -7.80 -11.19 -11.87
N ILE A 101 -7.67 -10.40 -10.80
CA ILE A 101 -8.24 -10.73 -9.48
C ILE A 101 -9.76 -10.80 -9.54
N LYS A 102 -10.41 -9.85 -10.23
CA LYS A 102 -11.86 -9.85 -10.44
C LYS A 102 -12.31 -11.13 -11.14
N ASN A 103 -11.67 -11.51 -12.24
CA ASN A 103 -12.00 -12.73 -12.98
C ASN A 103 -11.82 -13.99 -12.14
N LEU A 104 -10.75 -14.05 -11.34
CA LEU A 104 -10.51 -15.14 -10.40
C LEU A 104 -11.63 -15.25 -9.36
N LEU A 105 -12.05 -14.13 -8.77
CA LEU A 105 -13.11 -14.09 -7.76
C LEU A 105 -14.49 -14.44 -8.34
N THR A 106 -14.82 -13.95 -9.53
CA THR A 106 -16.13 -14.21 -10.15
C THR A 106 -16.24 -15.64 -10.68
N THR A 107 -15.18 -16.16 -11.30
CA THR A 107 -15.21 -17.48 -11.98
C THR A 107 -15.03 -18.63 -11.00
N ASN A 108 -14.13 -18.45 -10.02
CA ASN A 108 -13.73 -19.54 -9.12
C ASN A 108 -14.19 -19.32 -7.67
N GLY A 109 -14.57 -18.09 -7.30
CA GLY A 109 -14.91 -17.70 -5.93
C GLY A 109 -16.40 -17.45 -5.68
N ASN A 110 -17.26 -17.59 -6.69
CA ASN A 110 -18.70 -17.26 -6.62
C ASN A 110 -19.00 -15.84 -6.07
N VAL A 111 -18.04 -14.92 -6.20
CA VAL A 111 -18.23 -13.52 -5.78
C VAL A 111 -18.93 -12.78 -6.90
N ARG A 112 -20.01 -12.04 -6.59
CA ARG A 112 -20.68 -11.22 -7.61
C ARG A 112 -19.90 -9.94 -7.85
N VAL A 113 -19.98 -9.42 -9.06
CA VAL A 113 -19.26 -8.18 -9.42
C VAL A 113 -19.73 -7.01 -8.56
N GLU A 114 -21.03 -6.97 -8.25
CA GLU A 114 -21.64 -5.94 -7.41
C GLU A 114 -21.08 -5.90 -5.98
N ASP A 115 -20.54 -7.01 -5.48
CA ASP A 115 -19.98 -7.11 -4.13
C ASP A 115 -18.57 -6.50 -4.04
N LEU A 116 -17.90 -6.25 -5.18
CA LEU A 116 -16.52 -5.75 -5.26
C LEU A 116 -16.44 -4.23 -5.04
N THR A 117 -16.82 -3.79 -3.85
CA THR A 117 -16.65 -2.39 -3.42
C THR A 117 -15.17 -1.99 -3.34
N CYS A 118 -14.89 -0.68 -3.24
CA CYS A 118 -13.52 -0.19 -3.03
C CYS A 118 -12.91 -0.76 -1.73
N GLU A 119 -13.68 -0.78 -0.64
CA GLU A 119 -13.27 -1.37 0.63
C GLU A 119 -12.93 -2.85 0.44
N MET A 120 -13.82 -3.63 -0.19
CA MET A 120 -13.58 -5.06 -0.42
C MET A 120 -12.37 -5.32 -1.33
N THR A 121 -12.15 -4.48 -2.34
CA THR A 121 -10.98 -4.56 -3.22
C THR A 121 -9.68 -4.36 -2.41
N ILE A 122 -9.64 -3.37 -1.53
CA ILE A 122 -8.50 -3.15 -0.63
C ILE A 122 -8.33 -4.35 0.31
N GLN A 123 -9.41 -4.88 0.88
CA GLN A 123 -9.34 -6.07 1.74
C GLN A 123 -8.76 -7.28 0.97
N VAL A 124 -9.19 -7.53 -0.26
CA VAL A 124 -8.65 -8.60 -1.12
C VAL A 124 -7.16 -8.42 -1.38
N LEU A 125 -6.74 -7.20 -1.73
CA LEU A 125 -5.35 -6.90 -2.04
C LEU A 125 -4.44 -7.01 -0.82
N MET A 126 -4.95 -6.66 0.36
CA MET A 126 -4.15 -6.63 1.59
C MET A 126 -4.19 -7.95 2.35
N ASP A 127 -5.35 -8.56 2.48
CA ASP A 127 -5.57 -9.84 3.17
C ASP A 127 -6.87 -10.53 2.72
N ILE A 128 -6.76 -11.35 1.67
CA ILE A 128 -7.89 -12.13 1.15
C ILE A 128 -8.50 -13.10 2.18
N THR A 129 -7.76 -13.51 3.22
CA THR A 129 -8.28 -14.45 4.22
C THR A 129 -9.47 -13.88 5.00
N LYS A 130 -9.62 -12.54 5.02
CA LYS A 130 -10.74 -11.84 5.65
C LYS A 130 -12.08 -12.12 4.97
N ILE A 131 -12.07 -12.26 3.65
CA ILE A 131 -13.28 -12.53 2.88
C ILE A 131 -13.50 -14.02 2.63
N GLN A 132 -12.54 -14.87 2.99
CA GLN A 132 -12.62 -16.32 2.81
C GLN A 132 -13.87 -16.92 3.49
N LYS A 133 -14.19 -16.48 4.72
CA LYS A 133 -15.35 -16.98 5.46
C LYS A 133 -16.69 -16.55 4.86
N ILE A 134 -16.70 -15.41 4.16
CA ILE A 134 -17.90 -14.84 3.54
C ILE A 134 -18.22 -15.59 2.25
N TYR A 135 -17.21 -15.84 1.41
CA TYR A 135 -17.39 -16.38 0.06
C TYR A 135 -16.92 -17.83 -0.13
N ARG A 136 -16.54 -18.53 0.96
CA ARG A 136 -16.04 -19.92 0.93
C ARG A 136 -14.92 -20.13 -0.10
N ILE A 137 -13.98 -19.19 -0.13
CA ILE A 137 -12.85 -19.19 -1.07
C ILE A 137 -11.90 -20.35 -0.76
N THR A 138 -11.46 -21.07 -1.79
CA THR A 138 -10.51 -22.18 -1.65
C THR A 138 -9.10 -21.69 -1.35
N SER A 139 -8.27 -22.53 -0.73
CA SER A 139 -6.86 -22.21 -0.45
C SER A 139 -6.04 -21.97 -1.72
N ASP A 140 -6.39 -22.65 -2.82
CA ASP A 140 -5.77 -22.44 -4.12
C ASP A 140 -6.10 -21.04 -4.67
N LEU A 141 -7.37 -20.64 -4.63
CA LEU A 141 -7.79 -19.31 -5.08
C LEU A 141 -7.17 -18.20 -4.21
N ILE A 142 -7.04 -18.42 -2.91
CA ILE A 142 -6.29 -17.53 -2.00
C ILE A 142 -4.85 -17.37 -2.48
N SER A 143 -4.18 -18.47 -2.83
CA SER A 143 -2.78 -18.43 -3.26
C SER A 143 -2.61 -17.68 -4.58
N GLN A 144 -3.52 -17.89 -5.53
CA GLN A 144 -3.51 -17.18 -6.81
C GLN A 144 -3.72 -15.67 -6.64
N ILE A 145 -4.68 -15.25 -5.80
CA ILE A 145 -4.94 -13.84 -5.57
C ILE A 145 -3.84 -13.19 -4.72
N GLU A 146 -3.30 -13.90 -3.73
CA GLU A 146 -2.15 -13.42 -2.95
C GLU A 146 -0.93 -13.18 -3.86
N PHE A 147 -0.68 -14.06 -4.84
CA PHE A 147 0.35 -13.84 -5.85
C PHE A 147 0.11 -12.55 -6.65
N GLN A 148 -1.11 -12.33 -7.16
CA GLN A 148 -1.44 -11.12 -7.91
C GLN A 148 -1.33 -9.85 -7.06
N SER A 149 -1.80 -9.88 -5.82
CA SER A 149 -1.71 -8.73 -4.91
C SER A 149 -0.26 -8.36 -4.58
N ARG A 150 0.61 -9.35 -4.33
CA ARG A 150 2.05 -9.11 -4.11
C ARG A 150 2.72 -8.53 -5.35
N ARG A 151 2.36 -9.04 -6.52
CA ARG A 151 2.84 -8.51 -7.81
C ARG A 151 2.46 -7.04 -7.97
N LEU A 152 1.21 -6.66 -7.67
CA LEU A 152 0.78 -5.26 -7.75
C LEU A 152 1.58 -4.37 -6.81
N VAL A 153 1.71 -4.77 -5.54
CA VAL A 153 2.47 -4.03 -4.54
C VAL A 153 3.91 -3.81 -4.98
N PHE A 154 4.55 -4.86 -5.51
CA PHE A 154 5.92 -4.77 -6.01
C PHE A 154 6.04 -3.81 -7.20
N LEU A 155 5.13 -3.90 -8.18
CA LEU A 155 5.14 -3.02 -9.36
C LEU A 155 4.98 -1.56 -8.97
N ILE A 156 4.01 -1.25 -8.10
CA ILE A 156 3.78 0.11 -7.60
C ILE A 156 5.00 0.62 -6.82
N HIS A 157 5.55 -0.20 -5.93
CA HIS A 157 6.73 0.17 -5.15
C HIS A 157 7.92 0.51 -6.05
N ASN A 158 8.21 -0.35 -7.04
CA ASN A 158 9.31 -0.14 -7.97
C ASN A 158 9.09 1.10 -8.84
N ALA A 159 7.87 1.31 -9.36
CA ALA A 159 7.56 2.48 -10.16
C ALA A 159 7.75 3.79 -9.37
N ARG A 160 7.28 3.83 -8.11
CA ARG A 160 7.54 4.95 -7.19
C ARG A 160 9.03 5.18 -6.96
N TYR A 161 9.80 4.11 -6.75
CA TYR A 161 11.25 4.21 -6.59
C TYR A 161 11.91 4.86 -7.82
N GLN A 162 11.53 4.42 -9.03
CA GLN A 162 12.06 4.99 -10.27
C GLN A 162 11.70 6.47 -10.44
N LEU A 163 10.50 6.90 -10.05
CA LEU A 163 10.12 8.31 -10.08
C LEU A 163 10.98 9.15 -9.12
N VAL A 164 11.20 8.67 -7.90
CA VAL A 164 12.07 9.35 -6.92
C VAL A 164 13.50 9.48 -7.44
N MET A 165 14.04 8.42 -8.06
CA MET A 165 15.38 8.44 -8.67
C MET A 165 15.48 9.43 -9.83
N LYS A 166 14.46 9.48 -10.69
CA LYS A 166 14.40 10.43 -11.81
C LYS A 166 14.36 11.87 -11.31
N ASP A 167 13.59 12.16 -10.27
CA ASP A 167 13.53 13.51 -9.70
C ASP A 167 14.86 13.91 -9.06
N GLN A 168 15.50 12.99 -8.33
CA GLN A 168 16.84 13.21 -7.79
C GLN A 168 17.86 13.56 -8.89
N ALA A 169 17.81 12.86 -10.02
CA ALA A 169 18.70 13.12 -11.14
C ALA A 169 18.45 14.51 -11.75
N LYS A 170 17.19 14.91 -11.92
CA LYS A 170 16.82 16.26 -12.38
C LYS A 170 17.35 17.34 -11.45
N LYS A 171 17.19 17.18 -10.13
CA LYS A 171 17.67 18.13 -9.13
C LYS A 171 19.19 18.25 -9.05
N LYS A 172 19.94 17.23 -9.47
CA LYS A 172 21.42 17.31 -9.56
C LYS A 172 21.90 18.00 -10.84
N ALA A 173 21.05 18.08 -11.86
CA ALA A 173 21.39 18.66 -13.16
C ALA A 173 20.95 20.13 -13.30
N ALA A 174 20.06 20.60 -12.42
CA ALA A 174 19.66 21.99 -12.24
C ALA A 174 20.60 22.71 -11.28
#